data_AF-A0A931HS49-F1
#
_entry.id   AF-A0A931HS49-F1
#
_cell.length_a   1.000
_cell.length_b   1.000
_cell.length_c   1.000
_cell.angle_alpha   90.00
_cell.angle_beta   90.00
_cell.angle_gamma   90.00
#
_symmetry.space_group_name_H-M   'P 1'
#
loop_
_entity.id
_entity.type
_entity.pdbx_description
1 polymer ?
#
loop_
_entity_poly.entity_id
_entity_poly.type
_entity_poly.pdbx_seq_one_letter_code
_entity_poly.pdbx_strand_id
1 'polypeptide(L)' 'MTDRTVAERAESLRHDLGALDRRVGDLVESLEVFDREDMHGAGESARREMLDLLSDARLDLHAARDHIERLVRYAAKFDL' A
#
# COMPACT_ATOMS: atom_id res chain seq x y z
N MET A 1 1.08 8.51 30.30
CA MET A 1 0.82 7.34 29.45
C MET A 1 0.86 7.71 27.95
N THR A 2 1.81 8.55 27.53
CA THR A 2 1.91 8.99 26.13
C THR A 2 3.33 9.39 25.83
N ASP A 3 4.20 8.40 25.64
CA ASP A 3 5.37 8.60 24.79
C ASP A 3 5.73 7.26 24.16
N ARG A 4 4.93 6.89 23.15
CA ARG A 4 5.28 5.82 22.23
C ARG A 4 6.27 6.49 21.28
N THR A 5 7.56 6.18 21.39
CA THR A 5 8.63 6.89 20.67
C THR A 5 8.28 6.98 19.18
N VAL A 6 8.71 8.03 18.49
CA VAL A 6 8.45 8.22 17.04
C VAL A 6 8.81 6.95 16.25
N ALA A 7 9.87 6.25 16.68
CA ALA A 7 10.28 4.96 16.15
C ALA A 7 9.21 3.86 16.27
N GLU A 8 8.58 3.70 17.44
CA GLU A 8 7.53 2.69 17.65
C GLU A 8 6.26 2.99 16.86
N ARG A 9 5.88 4.26 16.72
CA ARG A 9 4.74 4.67 15.88
C ARG A 9 5.03 4.44 14.40
N ALA A 10 6.23 4.78 13.96
CA ALA A 10 6.66 4.53 12.60
C ALA A 10 6.72 3.04 12.28
N GLU A 11 7.17 2.20 13.22
CA GLU A 11 7.17 0.75 13.05
C GLU A 11 5.76 0.19 12.89
N SER A 12 4.81 0.60 13.75
CA SER A 12 3.41 0.21 13.62
C SER A 12 2.85 0.63 12.25
N LEU A 13 3.11 1.87 11.82
CA LEU A 13 2.62 2.37 10.54
C LEU A 13 3.24 1.62 9.35
N ARG A 14 4.53 1.29 9.40
CA ARG A 14 5.18 0.46 8.37
C ARG A 14 4.55 -0.94 8.27
N HIS A 15 4.27 -1.54 9.42
CA HIS A 15 3.61 -2.84 9.47
C HIS A 15 2.21 -2.76 8.84
N ASP A 16 1.42 -1.75 9.19
CA ASP A 16 0.06 -1.57 8.68
C ASP A 16 0.04 -1.28 7.17
N LEU A 17 0.96 -0.44 6.67
CA LEU A 17 1.12 -0.19 5.23
C LEU A 17 1.56 -1.44 4.48
N GLY A 18 2.44 -2.27 5.06
CA GLY A 18 2.83 -3.55 4.47
C GLY A 18 1.68 -4.56 4.43
N ALA A 19 0.82 -4.57 5.46
CA ALA A 19 -0.40 -5.37 5.44
C ALA A 19 -1.40 -4.88 4.37
N LEU A 20 -1.51 -3.56 4.18
CA LEU A 20 -2.36 -2.97 3.16
C LEU A 20 -1.84 -3.27 1.74
N ASP A 21 -0.53 -3.13 1.47
CA ASP A 21 0.06 -3.48 0.16
C ASP A 21 -0.22 -4.94 -0.23
N ARG A 22 -0.09 -5.88 0.72
CA ARG A 22 -0.46 -7.29 0.48
C ARG A 22 -1.93 -7.46 0.09
N ARG A 23 -2.85 -6.82 0.82
CA ARG A 23 -4.29 -6.89 0.52
C ARG A 23 -4.63 -6.29 -0.84
N VAL A 24 -3.94 -5.22 -1.24
CA VAL A 24 -4.08 -4.64 -2.58
C VAL A 24 -3.55 -5.61 -3.63
N GLY A 25 -2.43 -6.29 -3.37
CA GLY A 25 -1.92 -7.39 -4.20
C GLY A 25 -2.93 -8.52 -4.38
N ASP A 26 -3.52 -9.02 -3.28
CA ASP A 26 -4.54 -10.07 -3.31
C ASP A 26 -5.76 -9.66 -4.16
N LEU A 27 -6.14 -8.38 -4.11
CA LEU A 27 -7.24 -7.83 -4.91
C LEU A 27 -6.89 -7.76 -6.39
N VAL A 28 -5.67 -7.36 -6.75
CA VAL A 28 -5.16 -7.39 -8.13
C VAL A 28 -5.20 -8.81 -8.68
N GLU A 29 -4.65 -9.78 -7.93
CA GLU A 29 -4.66 -11.19 -8.35
C GLU A 29 -6.08 -11.72 -8.53
N SER A 30 -7.00 -11.37 -7.63
CA SER A 30 -8.42 -11.75 -7.74
C SER A 30 -9.03 -11.21 -9.04
N LEU A 31 -8.81 -9.93 -9.35
CA LEU A 31 -9.31 -9.29 -10.57
C LEU A 31 -8.69 -9.88 -11.84
N GLU A 32 -7.42 -10.29 -11.81
CA GLU A 32 -6.76 -10.97 -12.93
C GLU A 32 -7.28 -12.40 -13.13
N VAL A 33 -7.66 -13.11 -12.06
CA VAL A 33 -8.23 -14.46 -12.16
C VAL A 33 -9.64 -14.43 -12.77
N PHE A 34 -10.46 -13.42 -12.45
CA PHE A 34 -11.77 -13.23 -13.08
C PHE A 34 -11.69 -13.13 -14.62
N ASP A 35 -10.56 -12.69 -15.19
CA ASP A 35 -10.30 -12.62 -16.64
C ASP A 35 -10.36 -13.98 -17.35
N ARG A 36 -10.05 -15.08 -16.64
CA ARG A 36 -10.08 -16.43 -17.25
C ARG A 36 -11.47 -17.03 -17.29
N GLU A 37 -12.38 -16.56 -16.44
CA GLU A 37 -13.68 -17.21 -16.23
C GLU A 37 -14.82 -16.44 -16.91
N ASP A 38 -14.71 -15.12 -17.10
CA ASP A 38 -15.77 -14.30 -17.68
C ASP A 38 -15.40 -13.69 -19.05
N MET A 39 -16.11 -14.16 -20.08
CA MET A 39 -15.93 -13.82 -21.49
C MET A 39 -16.17 -12.34 -21.85
N HIS A 40 -15.33 -11.82 -22.76
CA HIS A 40 -15.46 -10.62 -23.61
C HIS A 40 -16.73 -9.75 -23.46
N GLY A 41 -16.59 -8.57 -22.85
CA GLY A 41 -17.64 -7.56 -22.77
C GLY A 41 -17.23 -6.28 -22.03
N ALA A 42 -18.18 -5.35 -21.87
CA ALA A 42 -18.03 -4.02 -21.25
C ALA A 42 -17.43 -4.00 -19.82
N GLY A 43 -17.25 -5.16 -19.17
CA GLY A 43 -16.55 -5.29 -17.89
C GLY A 43 -15.02 -5.18 -18.01
N GLU A 44 -14.43 -5.39 -19.19
CA GLU A 44 -12.98 -5.35 -19.38
C GLU A 44 -12.41 -3.94 -19.13
N SER A 45 -13.09 -2.89 -19.63
CA SER A 45 -12.64 -1.50 -19.45
C SER A 45 -12.73 -1.05 -18.00
N ALA A 46 -13.83 -1.38 -17.31
CA ALA A 46 -14.00 -1.07 -15.89
C ALA A 46 -12.96 -1.81 -15.03
N ARG A 47 -12.66 -3.07 -15.37
CA ARG A 47 -11.60 -3.83 -14.68
C ARG A 47 -10.23 -3.21 -14.90
N ARG A 48 -9.91 -2.81 -16.14
CA ARG A 48 -8.61 -2.16 -16.44
C ARG A 48 -8.45 -0.88 -15.64
N GLU A 49 -9.49 -0.07 -15.57
CA GLU A 49 -9.50 1.12 -14.70
C GLU A 49 -9.30 0.76 -13.21
N MET A 50 -9.95 -0.30 -12.71
CA MET A 50 -9.70 -0.77 -11.34
C MET A 50 -8.26 -1.23 -11.12
N LEU A 51 -7.67 -1.97 -12.06
CA LEU A 51 -6.28 -2.42 -11.98
C LEU A 51 -5.29 -1.25 -12.02
N ASP A 52 -5.55 -0.24 -12.83
CA ASP A 52 -4.75 0.99 -12.89
C ASP A 52 -4.82 1.73 -11.55
N LEU A 53 -6.01 1.91 -10.98
CA LEU A 53 -6.20 2.54 -9.65
C LEU A 53 -5.49 1.77 -8.53
N LEU A 54 -5.53 0.43 -8.56
CA LEU A 54 -4.84 -0.39 -7.57
C LEU A 54 -3.32 -0.29 -7.73
N SER A 55 -2.83 -0.18 -8.97
CA SER A 55 -1.41 0.02 -9.26
C SER A 55 -0.92 1.36 -8.72
N ASP A 56 -1.67 2.44 -8.96
CA ASP A 56 -1.39 3.76 -8.40
C ASP A 56 -1.40 3.73 -6.86
N ALA A 57 -2.40 3.08 -6.25
CA ALA A 57 -2.46 2.94 -4.80
C ALA A 57 -1.22 2.23 -4.23
N ARG A 58 -0.66 1.22 -4.91
CA ARG A 58 0.58 0.55 -4.48
C ARG A 58 1.80 1.45 -4.59
N LEU A 59 1.89 2.28 -5.63
CA LEU A 59 2.95 3.28 -5.76
C LEU A 59 2.90 4.29 -4.61
N ASP A 60 1.69 4.75 -4.27
CA ASP A 60 1.48 5.66 -3.13
C ASP A 60 1.85 5.01 -1.79
N LEU A 61 1.50 3.74 -1.58
CA LEU A 61 1.87 3.00 -0.37
C LEU A 61 3.39 2.84 -0.24
N HIS A 62 4.09 2.56 -1.35
CA HIS A 62 5.54 2.51 -1.36
C HIS A 62 6.16 3.88 -1.05
N ALA A 63 5.66 4.95 -1.66
CA ALA A 63 6.12 6.32 -1.38
C ALA A 63 5.89 6.69 0.10
N ALA A 64 4.73 6.37 0.66
CA ALA A 64 4.42 6.59 2.06
C ALA A 64 5.41 5.86 2.98
N ARG A 65 5.75 4.60 2.67
CA ARG A 65 6.73 3.83 3.44
C ARG A 65 8.12 4.45 3.41
N ASP A 66 8.56 4.91 2.24
CA ASP A 66 9.84 5.61 2.07
C ASP A 66 9.88 6.93 2.85
N HIS A 67 8.79 7.69 2.83
CA HIS A 67 8.65 8.93 3.59
C HIS A 67 8.74 8.68 5.10
N ILE A 68 8.10 7.63 5.61
CA ILE A 68 8.19 7.24 7.02
C ILE A 68 9.62 6.87 7.38
N GLU A 69 10.33 6.10 6.54
CA GLU A 69 11.72 5.74 6.81
C GLU A 69 12.64 6.98 6.86
N ARG A 70 12.40 7.96 5.98
CA ARG A 70 13.10 9.25 6.04
C ARG A 70 12.80 10.00 7.34
N LEU A 71 11.53 10.05 7.76
CA LEU A 71 11.13 10.70 9.02
C LEU A 71 11.78 10.03 10.23
N VAL A 72 11.84 8.69 10.28
CA VAL A 72 12.53 7.96 11.35
C VAL A 72 14.01 8.32 11.40
N ARG A 73 14.68 8.37 10.24
CA ARG A 73 16.09 8.79 10.17
C ARG A 73 16.29 10.24 10.66
N TYR A 74 15.36 11.14 10.31
CA TYR A 74 15.38 12.52 10.78
C TYR A 74 15.16 12.62 12.29
N ALA A 75 14.17 11.91 12.83
CA ALA A 75 13.89 11.88 14.26
C ALA A 75 15.09 11.36 15.05
N ALA A 76 15.70 10.25 14.61
CA ALA A 76 16.91 9.70 15.22
C ALA A 76 18.10 10.65 15.16
N LYS A 77 18.23 11.46 14.09
CA LYS A 77 19.29 12.47 13.97
C LYS A 77 19.13 13.62 14.97
N PHE A 78 17.90 13.95 15.34
CA PHE A 78 17.57 15.10 16.19
C PHE A 78 17.11 14.72 17.60
N ASP A 79 17.19 13.44 17.96
CA ASP A 79 16.75 12.89 19.26
C ASP A 79 15.29 13.24 19.60
N LEU A 80 14.41 13.13 18.59
CA LEU A 80 12.96 13.37 18.65
C LEU A 80 12.15 12.09 18.86
#